data_AF-A0A401TAQ9-F1
#
_entry.id   AF-A0A401TAQ9-F1
#
_cell.length_a   1.000
_cell.length_b   1.000
_cell.length_c   1.000
_cell.angle_alpha   90.00
_cell.angle_beta   90.00
_cell.angle_gamma   90.00
#
_symmetry.space_group_name_H-M   'P 1'
#
loop_
_entity.id
_entity.type
_entity.pdbx_description
1 polymer ?
#
loop_
_entity_poly.entity_id
_entity_poly.type
_entity_poly.pdbx_seq_one_letter_code
_entity_poly.pdbx_strand_id
1 'polypeptide(L)'
;MYTPDWNEPSQNQQPSALTSVKFNISKYLTCDQWQHLAVVLNKDPRRNTTVLAYLNGKVIGTAKIQYIQTFPGRHFFSDSSAVIDVHGIIGTPQIWKQRSSLVWRLGPTFLFEEVIPEQNVDLIYQLGPNYLGNFQSVYLP
;
A
#
# COMPACT_ATOMS: atom_id res chain seq x y z
N MET A 1 28.60 6.70 -44.90
CA MET A 1 27.27 6.29 -44.42
C MET A 1 27.41 5.90 -42.96
N TYR A 2 26.59 6.47 -42.09
CA TYR A 2 26.72 6.48 -40.63
C TYR A 2 26.58 5.09 -39.99
N THR A 3 27.49 4.76 -39.08
CA THR A 3 27.34 3.69 -38.07
C THR A 3 26.49 4.21 -36.91
N PRO A 4 25.48 3.46 -36.40
CA PRO A 4 24.76 3.88 -35.20
C PRO A 4 25.66 3.75 -33.98
N ASP A 5 25.81 4.85 -33.24
CA ASP A 5 26.58 4.93 -32.01
C ASP A 5 25.77 4.30 -30.86
N TRP A 6 26.22 3.16 -30.33
CA TRP A 6 25.50 2.35 -29.32
C TRP A 6 25.73 2.80 -27.88
N ASN A 7 26.12 4.05 -27.65
CA ASN A 7 26.36 4.58 -26.31
C ASN A 7 25.43 5.75 -25.99
N GLU A 8 24.12 5.49 -25.89
CA GLU A 8 23.31 6.28 -24.96
C GLU A 8 23.45 5.65 -23.57
N PRO A 9 24.09 6.33 -22.60
CA PRO A 9 23.97 5.89 -21.22
C PRO A 9 22.49 5.99 -20.87
N SER A 10 21.87 4.83 -20.62
CA SER A 10 20.51 4.72 -20.10
C SER A 10 20.35 5.76 -19.00
N GLN A 11 19.58 6.82 -19.30
CA GLN A 11 19.41 7.93 -18.37
C GLN A 11 18.94 7.34 -17.05
N ASN A 12 19.79 7.45 -16.04
CA ASN A 12 19.48 7.10 -14.67
C ASN A 12 18.43 8.12 -14.21
N GLN A 13 17.17 7.93 -14.61
CA GLN A 13 16.05 8.70 -14.12
C GLN A 13 15.95 8.42 -12.62
N GLN A 14 16.55 9.29 -11.82
CA GLN A 14 16.31 9.34 -10.39
C GLN A 14 14.79 9.50 -10.20
N PRO A 15 14.11 8.57 -9.51
CA PRO A 15 12.69 8.72 -9.27
C PRO A 15 12.47 9.96 -8.40
N SER A 16 11.71 10.92 -8.91
CA SER A 16 11.32 12.13 -8.18
C SER A 16 10.22 11.87 -7.14
N ALA A 17 9.57 10.70 -7.20
CA ALA A 17 8.49 10.31 -6.30
C ALA A 17 9.01 9.62 -5.03
N LEU A 18 8.38 9.94 -3.89
CA LEU A 18 8.66 9.30 -2.60
C LEU A 18 8.35 7.79 -2.65
N THR A 19 9.08 6.98 -1.89
CA THR A 19 8.80 5.53 -1.74
C THR A 19 7.95 5.21 -0.51
N SER A 20 7.69 6.21 0.33
CA SER A 20 6.93 6.08 1.57
C SER A 20 5.99 7.27 1.77
N VAL A 21 4.86 7.03 2.42
CA VAL A 21 3.89 8.07 2.81
C VAL A 21 3.59 7.98 4.31
N LYS A 22 3.35 9.13 4.94
CA LYS A 22 2.87 9.23 6.32
C LYS A 22 1.54 9.97 6.36
N PHE A 23 0.52 9.33 6.92
CA PHE A 23 -0.76 9.97 7.24
C PHE A 23 -0.84 10.22 8.74
N ASN A 24 -1.14 11.46 9.15
CA ASN A 24 -1.41 11.77 10.55
C ASN A 24 -2.90 11.59 10.85
N ILE A 25 -3.23 10.54 11.59
CA ILE A 25 -4.61 10.16 11.89
C ILE A 25 -5.01 10.43 13.34
N SER A 26 -4.12 11.02 14.16
CA SER A 26 -4.31 11.12 15.62
C SER A 26 -5.61 11.81 16.02
N LYS A 27 -6.02 12.84 15.26
CA LYS A 27 -7.27 13.59 15.49
C LYS A 27 -8.56 12.78 15.27
N TYR A 28 -8.46 11.62 14.61
CA TYR A 28 -9.61 10.75 14.36
C TYR A 28 -9.64 9.53 15.29
N LEU A 29 -8.56 9.29 16.05
CA LEU A 29 -8.44 8.12 16.93
C LEU A 29 -9.17 8.38 18.26
N THR A 30 -9.87 7.36 18.74
CA THR A 30 -10.42 7.31 20.10
C THR A 30 -9.78 6.14 20.84
N CYS A 31 -9.29 6.37 22.07
CA CYS A 31 -8.74 5.31 22.90
C CYS A 31 -9.81 4.25 23.22
N ASP A 32 -9.37 3.00 23.39
CA ASP A 32 -10.21 1.85 23.74
C ASP A 32 -11.39 1.60 22.78
N GLN A 33 -11.27 2.05 21.52
CA GLN A 33 -12.23 1.80 20.46
C GLN A 33 -11.55 1.14 19.27
N TRP A 34 -12.23 0.15 18.68
CA TRP A 34 -11.82 -0.41 17.40
C TRP A 34 -12.09 0.60 16.29
N GLN A 35 -11.10 0.78 15.42
CA GLN A 35 -11.25 1.61 14.23
C GLN A 35 -10.87 0.81 12.99
N HIS A 36 -11.65 0.96 11.93
CA HIS A 36 -11.40 0.29 10.68
C HIS A 36 -10.47 1.13 9.80
N LEU A 37 -9.26 0.64 9.57
CA LEU A 37 -8.28 1.26 8.69
C LEU A 37 -8.18 0.46 7.39
N ALA A 38 -8.32 1.14 6.25
CA ALA A 38 -8.04 0.57 4.94
C ALA A 38 -7.06 1.44 4.17
N VAL A 39 -6.14 0.80 3.45
CA VAL A 39 -5.17 1.48 2.58
C VAL A 39 -5.31 0.87 1.19
N VAL A 40 -5.62 1.71 0.21
CA VAL A 40 -5.82 1.31 -1.19
C VAL A 40 -4.69 1.90 -2.02
N LEU A 41 -4.01 1.03 -2.79
CA LEU A 41 -2.97 1.43 -3.73
C LEU A 41 -3.48 1.23 -5.14
N ASN A 42 -3.65 2.32 -5.89
CA ASN A 42 -4.05 2.25 -7.29
C ASN A 42 -2.82 1.99 -8.17
N LYS A 43 -2.80 0.84 -8.86
CA LYS A 43 -1.75 0.55 -9.83
C LYS A 43 -1.85 1.55 -10.99
N ASP A 44 -0.87 2.45 -11.11
CA ASP A 44 -0.72 3.31 -12.28
C ASP A 44 0.44 2.74 -13.15
N PRO A 45 0.23 2.55 -14.46
CA PRO A 45 1.25 2.03 -15.38
C PRO A 45 2.54 2.87 -15.42
N ARG A 46 2.53 4.11 -14.92
CA ARG A 46 3.68 5.04 -14.94
C ARG A 46 4.64 4.89 -13.76
N ARG A 47 4.75 3.70 -13.14
CA ARG A 47 5.60 3.39 -11.98
C ARG A 47 5.26 4.10 -10.67
N ASN A 48 4.31 5.02 -10.68
CA ASN A 48 3.79 5.67 -9.48
C ASN A 48 2.47 5.00 -9.08
N THR A 49 1.99 5.31 -7.89
CA THR A 49 0.69 4.85 -7.39
C THR A 49 0.10 5.93 -6.51
N THR A 50 -1.22 6.03 -6.55
CA THR A 50 -1.96 6.83 -5.57
C THR A 50 -2.28 5.93 -4.39
N VAL A 51 -1.89 6.35 -3.19
CA VAL A 51 -2.24 5.73 -1.92
C VAL A 51 -3.40 6.51 -1.33
N LEU A 52 -4.51 5.82 -1.09
CA LEU A 52 -5.66 6.35 -0.36
C LEU A 52 -5.72 5.67 1.01
N ALA A 53 -5.83 6.48 2.06
CA ALA A 53 -6.07 5.99 3.42
C ALA A 53 -7.52 6.28 3.80
N TYR A 54 -8.18 5.26 4.34
CA TYR A 54 -9.55 5.32 4.81
C TYR A 54 -9.62 4.99 6.30
N LEU A 55 -10.45 5.71 7.03
CA LEU A 55 -10.76 5.41 8.41
C LEU A 55 -12.28 5.36 8.57
N ASN A 56 -12.79 4.26 9.12
CA ASN A 56 -14.22 4.05 9.34
C ASN A 56 -15.06 4.33 8.07
N GLY A 57 -14.62 3.77 6.94
CA GLY A 57 -15.26 3.91 5.63
C GLY A 57 -14.94 5.20 4.86
N LYS A 58 -14.36 6.22 5.50
CA LYS A 58 -14.14 7.55 4.90
C LYS A 58 -12.70 7.83 4.54
N VAL A 59 -12.45 8.49 3.40
CA VAL A 59 -11.11 8.94 3.01
C VAL A 59 -10.59 9.97 4.02
N ILE A 60 -9.39 9.72 4.56
CA ILE A 60 -8.67 10.62 5.48
C ILE A 60 -7.39 11.21 4.87
N GLY A 61 -6.92 10.66 3.75
CA GLY A 61 -5.73 11.17 3.08
C GLY A 61 -5.47 10.51 1.72
N THR A 62 -4.78 11.25 0.87
CA THR A 62 -4.29 10.79 -0.43
C THR A 62 -2.83 11.21 -0.60
N ALA A 63 -2.03 10.37 -1.24
CA ALA A 63 -0.65 10.69 -1.61
C ALA A 63 -0.23 9.94 -2.86
N LYS A 64 0.84 10.41 -3.51
CA LYS A 64 1.49 9.68 -4.60
C LYS A 64 2.85 9.18 -4.14
N ILE A 65 3.10 7.90 -4.35
CA ILE A 65 4.40 7.26 -4.11
C ILE A 65 4.83 6.48 -5.36
N GLN A 66 6.07 6.05 -5.40
CA GLN A 66 6.51 5.05 -6.36
C GLN A 66 5.85 3.70 -6.03
N TYR A 67 5.28 3.03 -7.03
CA TYR A 67 4.68 1.71 -6.85
C TYR A 67 5.75 0.65 -6.60
N ILE A 68 5.34 -0.44 -5.96
CA ILE A 68 6.19 -1.60 -5.69
C ILE A 68 6.64 -2.16 -7.03
N GLN A 69 7.96 -2.20 -7.24
CA GLN A 69 8.54 -2.78 -8.45
C GLN A 69 8.49 -4.30 -8.36
N THR A 70 8.28 -4.98 -9.49
CA THR A 70 8.29 -6.45 -9.56
C THR A 70 9.60 -7.05 -9.06
N PHE A 71 10.72 -6.34 -9.26
CA PHE A 71 12.04 -6.72 -8.76
C PHE A 71 12.59 -5.59 -7.88
N PRO A 72 12.21 -5.52 -6.60
CA PRO A 72 12.71 -4.50 -5.68
C PRO A 72 14.19 -4.76 -5.35
N GLY A 73 15.00 -3.70 -5.29
CA GLY A 73 16.46 -3.80 -5.21
C GLY A 73 17.10 -3.81 -6.60
N ARG A 74 18.38 -3.47 -6.73
CA ARG A 74 19.12 -3.47 -8.02
C ARG A 74 19.39 -4.91 -8.51
N HIS A 75 18.39 -5.78 -8.51
CA HIS A 75 18.49 -7.10 -9.09
C HIS A 75 18.33 -6.95 -10.61
N PHE A 76 19.41 -7.22 -11.32
CA PHE A 76 19.45 -7.10 -12.77
C PHE A 76 18.64 -8.23 -13.41
N PHE A 77 17.93 -7.89 -14.48
CA PHE A 77 17.12 -8.76 -15.33
C PHE A 77 17.86 -9.98 -15.93
N SER A 78 19.15 -10.18 -15.63
CA SER A 78 19.99 -11.20 -16.25
C SER A 78 19.70 -12.62 -15.76
N ASP A 79 19.00 -12.78 -14.63
CA ASP A 79 18.66 -14.10 -14.12
C ASP A 79 17.15 -14.22 -13.85
N SER A 80 16.44 -14.67 -14.88
CA SER A 80 14.98 -14.88 -14.84
C SER A 80 14.55 -15.97 -13.85
N SER A 81 15.49 -16.67 -13.20
CA SER A 81 15.25 -17.71 -12.19
C SER A 81 15.33 -17.19 -10.75
N ALA A 82 15.78 -15.94 -10.54
CA ALA A 82 15.88 -15.36 -9.21
C ALA A 82 14.49 -15.10 -8.62
N VAL A 83 14.11 -15.89 -7.62
CA VAL A 83 12.91 -15.67 -6.81
C VAL A 83 13.21 -14.54 -5.81
N ILE A 84 12.47 -13.44 -5.89
CA ILE A 84 12.53 -12.38 -4.87
C ILE A 84 11.31 -12.53 -3.98
N ASP A 85 11.54 -12.86 -2.71
CA ASP A 85 10.49 -12.90 -1.70
C ASP A 85 10.17 -11.48 -1.23
N VAL A 86 8.89 -11.11 -1.31
CA VAL A 86 8.37 -9.83 -0.83
C VAL A 86 7.52 -10.09 0.41
N HIS A 87 7.86 -9.44 1.51
CA HIS A 87 7.13 -9.56 2.77
C HIS A 87 6.40 -8.26 3.11
N GLY A 88 5.12 -8.37 3.46
CA GLY A 88 4.35 -7.29 4.08
C GLY A 88 4.51 -7.31 5.59
N ILE A 89 4.73 -6.15 6.20
CA ILE A 89 4.80 -6.00 7.66
C ILE A 89 3.76 -4.99 8.10
N ILE A 90 2.97 -5.35 9.11
CA ILE A 90 2.02 -4.44 9.77
C ILE A 90 2.55 -4.13 11.16
N GLY A 91 2.68 -2.84 11.47
CA GLY A 91 3.22 -2.33 12.71
C GLY A 91 4.57 -1.66 12.54
N THR A 92 5.44 -1.81 13.53
CA THR A 92 6.76 -1.16 13.54
C THR A 92 7.85 -2.21 13.32
N PRO A 93 8.44 -2.31 12.11
CA PRO A 93 9.58 -3.18 11.85
C PRO A 93 10.74 -2.89 12.81
N GLN A 94 11.39 -3.96 13.30
CA GLN A 94 12.54 -3.83 14.20
C GLN A 94 13.69 -3.03 13.58
N ILE A 95 13.85 -3.11 12.25
CA ILE A 95 14.90 -2.41 11.51
C ILE A 95 14.82 -0.88 11.62
N TRP A 96 13.63 -0.33 11.88
CA TRP A 96 13.46 1.12 12.02
C TRP A 96 13.97 1.68 13.35
N LYS A 97 14.30 0.82 14.33
CA LYS A 97 14.85 1.18 15.67
C LYS A 97 14.07 2.29 16.41
N GLN A 98 12.86 2.63 15.97
CA GLN A 98 12.04 3.68 16.51
C GLN A 98 10.76 3.06 17.04
N ARG A 99 10.67 2.92 18.36
CA ARG A 99 9.47 2.39 19.01
C ARG A 99 8.34 3.40 18.87
N SER A 100 7.23 2.98 18.27
CA SER A 100 6.00 3.79 18.28
C SER A 100 5.52 3.95 19.74
N SER A 101 5.13 5.17 20.12
CA SER A 101 4.48 5.43 21.41
C SER A 101 3.03 4.95 21.44
N LEU A 102 2.44 4.68 20.26
CA LEU A 102 1.10 4.14 20.15
C LEU A 102 1.12 2.64 20.48
N VAL A 103 0.41 2.27 21.56
CA VAL A 103 0.07 0.89 21.87
C VAL A 103 -1.30 0.62 21.27
N TRP A 104 -1.39 -0.40 20.42
CA TRP A 104 -2.61 -0.74 19.70
C TRP A 104 -2.72 -2.25 19.54
N ARG A 105 -3.93 -2.72 19.21
CA ARG A 105 -4.22 -4.14 18.95
C ARG A 105 -4.64 -4.27 17.50
N LEU A 106 -4.21 -5.35 16.85
CA LEU A 106 -4.63 -5.69 15.50
C LEU A 106 -5.83 -6.65 15.55
N GLY A 107 -6.86 -6.36 14.76
CA GLY A 107 -8.01 -7.23 14.57
C GLY A 107 -7.88 -8.05 13.26
N PRO A 108 -9.00 -8.57 12.73
CA PRO A 108 -9.02 -9.19 11.41
C PRO A 108 -8.37 -8.29 10.35
N THR A 109 -7.52 -8.87 9.52
CA THR A 109 -6.74 -8.13 8.53
C THR A 109 -6.78 -8.86 7.20
N PHE A 110 -7.07 -8.11 6.14
CA PHE A 110 -7.23 -8.65 4.80
C PHE A 110 -6.32 -7.89 3.84
N LEU A 111 -5.72 -8.63 2.91
CA LEU A 111 -4.97 -8.09 1.79
C LEU A 111 -5.66 -8.54 0.51
N PHE A 112 -6.00 -7.57 -0.33
CA PHE A 112 -6.63 -7.81 -1.62
C PHE A 112 -5.63 -7.49 -2.72
N GLU A 113 -5.58 -8.34 -3.75
CA GLU A 113 -4.80 -8.07 -4.96
C GLU A 113 -5.46 -6.96 -5.80
N GLU A 114 -6.79 -6.93 -5.81
CA GLU A 114 -7.58 -5.96 -6.56
C GLU A 114 -7.72 -4.62 -5.82
N VAL A 115 -7.84 -3.56 -6.62
CA VAL A 115 -8.13 -2.21 -6.11
C VAL A 115 -9.58 -2.16 -5.66
N ILE A 116 -9.79 -2.00 -4.35
CA ILE A 116 -11.12 -1.87 -3.77
C ILE A 116 -11.64 -0.42 -3.99
N PRO A 117 -12.80 -0.23 -4.64
CA PRO A 117 -13.38 1.09 -4.84
C PRO A 117 -13.91 1.67 -3.53
N GLU A 118 -13.99 3.00 -3.42
CA GLU A 118 -14.41 3.72 -2.21
C GLU A 118 -15.73 3.20 -1.61
N GLN A 119 -16.75 3.00 -2.44
CA GLN A 119 -18.04 2.46 -1.99
C GLN A 119 -17.92 1.08 -1.31
N ASN A 120 -16.99 0.24 -1.78
CA ASN A 120 -16.78 -1.09 -1.19
C ASN A 120 -15.98 -0.99 0.11
N VAL A 121 -15.10 0.00 0.25
CA VAL A 121 -14.39 0.25 1.52
C VAL A 121 -15.39 0.66 2.61
N ASP A 122 -16.34 1.53 2.27
CA ASP A 122 -17.42 1.92 3.18
C ASP A 122 -18.32 0.72 3.53
N LEU A 123 -18.69 -0.09 2.53
CA LEU A 123 -19.44 -1.32 2.74
C LEU A 123 -18.74 -2.29 3.69
N ILE A 124 -17.43 -2.54 3.51
CA ILE A 124 -16.63 -3.40 4.40
C ILE A 124 -16.64 -2.86 5.83
N TYR A 125 -16.53 -1.54 6.01
CA TYR A 125 -16.63 -0.94 7.34
C TYR A 125 -18.00 -1.20 7.98
N GLN A 126 -19.09 -1.03 7.22
CA GLN A 126 -20.46 -1.23 7.71
C GLN A 126 -20.76 -2.69 8.10
N LEU A 127 -20.13 -3.67 7.45
CA LEU A 127 -20.23 -5.08 7.84
C LEU A 127 -19.68 -5.35 9.26
N GLY A 128 -18.76 -4.52 9.72
CA GLY A 128 -18.21 -4.57 11.06
C GLY A 128 -17.22 -5.73 11.29
N PRO A 129 -16.63 -5.78 12.49
CA PRO A 129 -15.52 -6.69 12.80
C PRO A 129 -15.93 -8.17 12.93
N ASN A 130 -17.23 -8.45 13.06
CA ASN A 130 -17.76 -9.81 13.22
C ASN A 130 -18.17 -10.46 11.90
N TYR A 131 -17.92 -9.81 10.76
CA TYR A 131 -18.21 -10.39 9.46
C TYR A 131 -17.31 -11.59 9.18
N LEU A 132 -17.93 -12.73 8.82
CA LEU A 132 -17.26 -14.01 8.58
C LEU A 132 -17.27 -14.45 7.11
N GLY A 133 -17.78 -13.61 6.20
CA GLY A 133 -17.82 -13.93 4.78
C GLY A 133 -16.52 -13.60 4.04
N ASN A 134 -16.55 -13.73 2.71
CA ASN A 134 -15.39 -13.51 1.84
C ASN A 134 -15.45 -12.19 1.05
N PHE A 135 -16.36 -11.29 1.44
CA PHE A 135 -16.60 -10.01 0.76
C PHE A 135 -17.10 -10.13 -0.69
N GLN A 136 -17.57 -11.33 -1.10
CA GLN A 136 -18.24 -11.52 -2.38
C GLN A 136 -19.75 -11.35 -2.21
N SER A 137 -20.37 -10.66 -3.17
CA SER A 137 -21.83 -10.46 -3.23
C SER A 137 -22.43 -9.93 -1.91
N VAL A 138 -21.76 -8.94 -1.30
CA VAL A 138 -22.19 -8.34 -0.05
C VAL A 138 -23.40 -7.44 -0.30
N TYR A 139 -24.45 -7.64 0.49
CA TYR A 139 -25.62 -6.75 0.55
C TYR A 139 -25.74 -6.22 1.99
N LEU A 140 -25.93 -4.92 2.13
CA LEU A 140 -26.33 -4.35 3.42
C LEU A 140 -27.76 -4.79 3.72
N PRO A 141 -28.08 -5.12 5.00
CA PRO A 141 -29.46 -5.35 5.42
C PRO A 141 -30.38 -4.17 5.12
#